data_AF-A0A496N6J4-F1
#
_entry.id   AF-A0A496N6J4-F1
#
_cell.length_a   1.000
_cell.length_b   1.000
_cell.length_c   1.000
_cell.angle_alpha   90.00
_cell.angle_beta   90.00
_cell.angle_gamma   90.00
#
_symmetry.space_group_name_H-M   'P 1'
#
loop_
_entity.id
_entity.type
_entity.pdbx_description
1 polymer ?
#
loop_
_entity_poly.entity_id
_entity_poly.type
_entity_poly.pdbx_seq_one_letter_code
_entity_poly.pdbx_strand_id
1 'polypeptide(L)'
;MEKPMVKKSTPYAPSGSYKVVSLSGNNRVRVGNGVANYAIASKPKTLSRRQILEREIYQEQGALNAALTRFIAAKKAKNEALAQQILMQITDRRLNLKALQAELRRY
;
A
#
# COMPACT_ATOMS: atom_id res chain seq x y z
N MET A 1 -28.48 18.17 36.72
CA MET A 1 -27.34 18.86 36.07
C MET A 1 -26.17 17.91 36.04
N GLU A 2 -25.85 17.36 34.87
CA GLU A 2 -24.67 16.51 34.68
C GLU A 2 -23.86 17.11 33.53
N LYS A 3 -22.56 17.29 33.77
CA LYS A 3 -21.62 18.00 32.87
C LYS A 3 -21.18 17.08 31.72
N PRO A 4 -20.91 17.62 30.52
CA PRO A 4 -20.51 16.83 29.35
C PRO A 4 -19.04 16.39 29.44
N MET A 5 -18.79 15.09 29.30
CA MET A 5 -17.43 14.55 29.23
C MET A 5 -16.96 14.49 27.77
N VAL A 6 -16.03 15.38 27.43
CA VAL A 6 -15.36 15.53 26.14
C VAL A 6 -14.66 14.23 25.74
N LYS A 7 -15.07 13.62 24.62
CA LYS A 7 -14.31 12.55 23.96
C LYS A 7 -13.12 13.17 23.23
N LYS A 8 -11.93 13.07 23.81
CA LYS A 8 -10.67 13.46 23.16
C LYS A 8 -10.39 12.50 22.00
N SER A 9 -10.23 13.08 20.81
CA SER A 9 -9.79 12.42 19.59
C SER A 9 -8.35 11.91 19.75
N THR A 10 -8.14 10.61 19.56
CA THR A 10 -6.79 10.05 19.36
C THR A 10 -6.30 10.39 17.96
N PRO A 11 -5.14 11.05 17.79
CA PRO A 11 -4.54 11.21 16.48
C PRO A 11 -3.98 9.87 15.99
N TYR A 12 -4.29 9.53 14.74
CA TYR A 12 -3.72 8.39 14.02
C TYR A 12 -2.23 8.66 13.78
N ALA A 13 -1.35 8.02 14.53
CA ALA A 13 0.10 8.10 14.29
C ALA A 13 0.48 7.04 13.23
N PRO A 14 1.05 7.42 12.07
CA PRO A 14 1.71 6.46 11.22
C PRO A 14 3.09 6.20 11.85
N SER A 15 3.22 5.13 12.65
CA SER A 15 4.54 4.67 13.10
C SER A 15 5.29 4.04 11.92
N GLY A 16 5.85 4.89 11.06
CA GLY A 16 6.92 4.49 10.17
C GLY A 16 8.12 4.12 11.03
N SER A 17 8.46 2.83 11.05
CA SER A 17 9.76 2.35 11.50
C SER A 17 10.05 1.07 10.74
N TYR A 18 10.35 1.21 9.45
CA TYR A 18 11.06 0.16 8.73
C TYR A 18 12.45 0.07 9.37
N LYS A 19 12.65 -0.91 10.26
CA LYS A 19 13.98 -1.26 10.75
C LYS A 19 14.76 -1.85 9.58
N VAL A 20 15.58 -1.03 8.94
CA VAL A 20 16.58 -1.49 7.98
C VAL A 20 17.70 -2.12 8.81
N VAL A 21 17.68 -3.44 8.97
CA VAL A 21 18.80 -4.17 9.56
C VAL A 21 19.79 -4.43 8.44
N SER A 22 20.78 -3.55 8.32
CA SER A 22 21.95 -3.76 7.47
C SER A 22 22.82 -4.85 8.11
N LEU A 23 22.70 -6.10 7.68
CA LEU A 23 23.63 -7.16 8.04
C LEU A 23 24.87 -7.07 7.14
N SER A 24 25.67 -6.03 7.36
CA SER A 24 27.08 -6.03 6.97
C SER A 24 27.90 -6.37 8.21
N GLY A 25 28.60 -7.49 8.17
CA GLY A 25 29.55 -7.89 9.20
C GLY A 25 29.22 -9.22 9.85
N ASN A 26 30.17 -10.15 9.74
CA ASN A 26 30.16 -11.48 10.32
C ASN A 26 29.97 -11.44 11.85
N ASN A 27 28.73 -11.54 12.35
CA ASN A 27 28.47 -11.60 13.78
C ASN A 27 28.06 -13.01 14.19
N ARG A 28 29.06 -13.79 14.66
CA ARG A 28 28.83 -14.96 15.50
C ARG A 28 28.31 -14.46 16.86
N VAL A 29 26.99 -14.43 17.04
CA VAL A 29 26.39 -14.17 18.35
C VAL A 29 26.42 -15.47 19.16
N ARG A 30 27.31 -15.53 20.17
CA ARG A 30 27.25 -16.59 21.19
C ARG A 30 26.12 -16.25 22.16
N VAL A 31 24.96 -16.86 21.95
CA VAL A 31 23.88 -16.91 22.95
C VAL A 31 24.12 -18.17 23.79
N GLY A 32 24.11 -18.02 25.12
CA GLY A 32 24.39 -19.10 26.06
C GLY A 32 23.49 -20.33 25.88
N ASN A 33 24.10 -21.51 26.08
CA ASN A 33 23.50 -22.84 26.27
C ASN A 33 22.20 -23.16 25.51
N GLY A 34 22.18 -22.92 24.20
CA GLY A 34 21.16 -23.49 23.33
C GLY A 34 21.57 -23.35 21.88
N VAL A 35 21.85 -24.48 21.21
CA VAL A 35 22.01 -24.50 19.75
C VAL A 35 20.61 -24.29 19.16
N ALA A 36 20.19 -23.03 19.02
CA ALA A 36 19.02 -22.71 18.24
C ALA A 36 19.36 -23.01 16.77
N ASN A 37 18.80 -24.09 16.25
CA ASN A 37 18.80 -24.37 14.82
C ASN A 37 17.92 -23.31 14.15
N TYR A 38 18.50 -22.16 13.82
CA TYR A 38 17.87 -21.21 12.93
C TYR A 38 17.70 -21.91 11.59
N ALA A 39 16.49 -22.39 11.30
CA ALA A 39 16.12 -22.79 9.96
C ALA A 39 16.55 -21.65 9.02
N ILE A 40 17.35 -21.97 8.01
CA ILE A 40 17.79 -21.01 7.01
C ILE A 40 16.53 -20.33 6.48
N ALA A 41 16.36 -19.04 6.80
CA ALA A 41 15.24 -18.27 6.28
C ALA A 41 15.24 -18.43 4.76
N SER A 42 14.17 -19.02 4.22
CA SER A 42 14.05 -19.22 2.78
C SER A 42 14.26 -17.86 2.12
N LYS A 43 15.14 -17.81 1.11
CA LYS A 43 15.47 -16.57 0.41
C LYS A 43 14.15 -15.88 0.03
N PRO A 44 13.98 -14.57 0.29
CA PRO A 44 12.75 -13.88 -0.04
C PRO A 44 12.46 -14.12 -1.52
N LYS A 45 11.31 -14.73 -1.82
CA LYS A 45 10.92 -15.04 -3.19
C LYS A 45 10.71 -13.73 -3.93
N THR A 46 11.70 -13.32 -4.70
CA THR A 46 11.62 -12.15 -5.57
C THR A 46 10.58 -12.45 -6.65
N LEU A 47 9.53 -11.64 -6.72
CA LEU A 47 8.50 -11.78 -7.76
C LEU A 47 9.14 -11.59 -9.14
N SER A 48 8.71 -12.38 -10.11
CA SER A 48 9.09 -12.13 -11.50
C SER A 48 8.51 -10.80 -11.97
N ARG A 49 9.09 -10.20 -13.02
CA ARG A 49 8.56 -8.94 -13.57
C ARG A 49 7.08 -9.07 -13.98
N ARG A 50 6.71 -10.22 -14.55
CA ARG A 50 5.31 -10.55 -14.86
C ARG A 50 4.41 -10.51 -13.62
N GLN A 51 4.84 -11.14 -12.51
CA GLN A 51 4.09 -11.14 -11.24
C GLN A 51 4.00 -9.73 -10.62
N ILE A 52 5.03 -8.91 -10.79
CA ILE A 52 5.01 -7.50 -10.37
C ILE A 52 3.94 -6.74 -11.14
N LEU A 53 3.90 -6.88 -12.47
CA LEU A 53 2.89 -6.23 -13.31
C LEU A 53 1.47 -6.67 -12.97
N GLU A 54 1.24 -7.96 -12.74
CA GLU A 54 -0.07 -8.47 -12.31
C GLU A 54 -0.52 -7.84 -10.98
N ARG A 55 0.41 -7.73 -10.02
CA ARG A 55 0.14 -7.07 -8.74
C ARG A 55 -0.17 -5.59 -8.90
N GLU A 56 0.61 -4.87 -9.72
CA GLU A 56 0.41 -3.44 -9.99
C GLU A 56 -0.93 -3.19 -10.68
N ILE A 57 -1.31 -4.03 -11.65
CA ILE A 57 -2.63 -3.97 -12.30
C ILE A 57 -3.75 -4.14 -11.27
N TYR A 58 -3.64 -5.13 -10.38
CA TYR A 58 -4.63 -5.35 -9.32
C TYR A 58 -4.76 -4.13 -8.39
N GLN A 59 -3.62 -3.53 -8.01
CA GLN A 59 -3.62 -2.33 -7.17
C GLN A 59 -4.28 -1.14 -7.87
N GLU A 60 -3.97 -0.91 -9.15
CA GLU A 60 -4.58 0.18 -9.91
C GLU A 60 -6.08 -0.03 -10.15
N GLN A 61 -6.53 -1.27 -10.36
CA GLN A 61 -7.96 -1.60 -10.42
C GLN A 61 -8.68 -1.26 -9.10
N GLY A 62 -8.09 -1.65 -7.96
CA GLY A 62 -8.64 -1.31 -6.64
C GLY A 62 -8.71 0.21 -6.42
N ALA A 63 -7.66 0.92 -6.79
CA ALA A 63 -7.59 2.36 -6.63
C ALA A 63 -8.54 3.12 -7.58
N LEU A 64 -8.74 2.62 -8.81
CA LEU A 64 -9.73 3.13 -9.76
C LEU A 64 -11.14 2.97 -9.20
N ASN A 65 -11.49 1.79 -8.68
CA ASN A 65 -12.79 1.55 -8.07
C ASN A 65 -13.04 2.48 -6.88
N ALA A 66 -12.03 2.65 -6.01
CA ALA A 66 -12.13 3.59 -4.89
C ALA A 66 -12.34 5.05 -5.36
N ALA A 67 -11.65 5.48 -6.42
CA ALA A 67 -11.84 6.81 -7.00
C ALA A 67 -13.25 6.99 -7.57
N LEU A 68 -13.78 5.98 -8.28
CA LEU A 68 -15.16 5.99 -8.79
C LEU A 68 -16.19 6.10 -7.66
N THR A 69 -16.03 5.36 -6.57
CA THR A 69 -16.91 5.47 -5.39
C THR A 69 -16.87 6.88 -4.79
N ARG A 70 -15.68 7.46 -4.63
CA ARG A 70 -15.50 8.84 -4.12
C ARG A 70 -16.12 9.87 -5.05
N PHE A 71 -15.99 9.69 -6.37
CA PHE A 71 -16.60 10.55 -7.36
C PHE A 71 -18.13 10.57 -7.22
N ILE A 72 -18.74 9.38 -7.13
CA ILE A 72 -20.20 9.25 -6.93
C ILE A 72 -20.61 9.95 -5.62
N ALA A 73 -19.85 9.78 -4.54
CA ALA A 73 -20.12 10.43 -3.27
C ALA A 73 -20.02 11.97 -3.38
N ALA A 74 -19.00 12.49 -4.06
CA ALA A 74 -18.83 13.94 -4.29
C ALA A 74 -19.98 14.52 -5.12
N LYS A 75 -20.42 13.82 -6.17
CA LYS A 75 -21.59 14.21 -6.98
C LYS A 75 -22.87 14.21 -6.16
N LYS A 76 -23.10 13.19 -5.32
CA LYS A 76 -24.26 13.15 -4.40
C LYS A 76 -24.23 14.31 -3.39
N ALA A 77 -23.05 14.68 -2.92
CA ALA A 77 -22.84 15.83 -2.03
C ALA A 77 -22.87 17.19 -2.77
N LYS A 78 -23.11 17.21 -4.08
CA LYS A 78 -23.07 18.42 -4.94
C LYS A 78 -21.76 19.20 -4.85
N ASN A 79 -20.66 18.51 -4.52
CA ASN A 79 -19.34 19.12 -4.46
C ASN A 79 -18.62 18.95 -5.81
N GLU A 80 -18.87 19.88 -6.72
CA GLU A 80 -18.36 19.83 -8.09
C GLU A 80 -16.84 19.99 -8.17
N ALA A 81 -16.24 20.81 -7.31
CA ALA A 81 -14.79 21.00 -7.28
C ALA A 81 -14.06 19.70 -6.91
N LEU A 82 -14.54 19.00 -5.88
CA LEU A 82 -13.99 17.70 -5.50
C LEU A 82 -14.25 16.64 -6.57
N ALA A 83 -15.45 16.63 -7.19
CA ALA A 83 -15.76 15.70 -8.26
C ALA A 83 -14.82 15.88 -9.48
N GLN A 84 -14.52 17.13 -9.87
CA GLN A 84 -13.53 17.44 -10.92
C GLN A 84 -12.14 16.92 -10.59
N GLN A 85 -11.66 17.15 -9.36
CA GLN A 85 -10.36 16.62 -8.92
C GLN A 85 -10.31 15.09 -8.96
N ILE A 86 -11.37 14.41 -8.52
CA ILE A 86 -11.43 12.95 -8.56
C ILE A 86 -11.52 12.43 -10.01
N LEU A 87 -12.17 13.16 -10.91
CA LEU A 87 -12.25 12.81 -12.33
C LEU A 87 -10.86 12.79 -12.99
N MET A 88 -9.99 13.73 -12.64
CA MET A 88 -8.59 13.72 -13.08
C MET A 88 -7.89 12.44 -12.61
N GLN A 89 -8.03 12.10 -11.32
CA GLN A 89 -7.46 10.85 -10.77
C GLN A 89 -7.98 9.59 -11.48
N ILE A 90 -9.27 9.55 -11.81
CA ILE A 90 -9.87 8.43 -12.56
C ILE A 90 -9.21 8.30 -13.94
N THR A 91 -8.98 9.43 -14.61
CA THR A 91 -8.36 9.46 -15.94
C THR A 91 -6.93 8.94 -15.89
N ASP A 92 -6.13 9.44 -14.95
CA ASP A 92 -4.73 9.01 -14.78
C ASP A 92 -4.63 7.51 -14.49
N ARG A 93 -5.48 6.99 -13.60
CA ARG A 93 -5.50 5.56 -13.26
C ARG A 93 -5.87 4.67 -14.45
N ARG A 94 -6.78 5.13 -15.31
CA ARG A 94 -7.13 4.41 -16.55
C ARG A 94 -5.96 4.37 -17.53
N LEU A 95 -5.20 5.47 -17.64
CA LEU A 95 -3.99 5.51 -18.46
C LEU A 95 -2.92 4.57 -17.90
N ASN A 96 -2.70 4.57 -16.59
CA ASN A 96 -1.76 3.66 -15.93
C ASN A 96 -2.14 2.20 -16.16
N LEU A 97 -3.41 1.82 -15.98
CA LEU A 97 -3.87 0.47 -16.25
C LEU A 97 -3.62 0.04 -17.70
N LYS A 98 -3.91 0.94 -18.66
CA LYS A 98 -3.65 0.66 -20.08
C LYS A 98 -2.16 0.44 -20.35
N ALA A 99 -1.29 1.24 -19.73
CA ALA A 99 0.16 1.10 -19.86
C ALA A 99 0.66 -0.22 -19.26
N LEU A 100 0.24 -0.56 -18.04
CA LEU A 100 0.62 -1.81 -17.37
C LEU A 100 0.13 -3.04 -18.14
N GLN A 101 -1.10 -3.02 -18.66
CA GLN A 101 -1.64 -4.08 -19.50
C GLN A 101 -0.91 -4.20 -20.85
N ALA A 102 -0.45 -3.08 -21.41
CA ALA A 102 0.36 -3.11 -22.61
C ALA A 102 1.75 -3.69 -22.34
N GLU A 103 2.36 -3.40 -21.20
CA GLU A 103 3.64 -3.99 -20.79
C GLU A 103 3.49 -5.50 -20.53
N LEU A 104 2.42 -5.91 -19.82
CA LEU A 104 2.18 -7.33 -19.52
C LEU A 104 2.05 -8.19 -20.79
N ARG A 105 1.44 -7.65 -21.86
CA ARG A 105 1.30 -8.35 -23.16
C ARG A 105 2.62 -8.56 -23.91
N ARG A 106 3.70 -7.91 -23.49
CA ARG A 106 5.04 -8.08 -24.10
C ARG A 106 5.81 -9.27 -23.51
N TYR A 107 5.28 -9.90 -22.47
CA TYR A 107 5.79 -11.14 -21.88
C TYR A 107 4.98 -12.34 -22.37
#